data_AF-A0A968R6J0-F1
#
_entry.id   AF-A0A968R6J0-F1
#
_cell.length_a   1.000
_cell.length_b   1.000
_cell.length_c   1.000
_cell.angle_alpha   90.00
_cell.angle_beta   90.00
_cell.angle_gamma   90.00
#
_symmetry.space_group_name_H-M   'P 1'
#
loop_
_entity.id
_entity.type
_entity.pdbx_description
1 polymer ?
#
loop_
_entity_poly.entity_id
_entity_poly.type
_entity_poly.pdbx_seq_one_letter_code
_entity_poly.pdbx_strand_id
1 'polypeptide(L)'
;MTNLIAIGIVPNLLATAPEAEPSVVLGGVLLSLVVIYLASKIGGEFSNWLGFPPVLGELVAGVIVGYSALHLLVFPEGGASSS
;
A
#
# COMPACT_ATOMS: atom_id res chain seq x y z
N MET A 1 37.65 19.08 -33.46
CA MET A 1 37.69 18.38 -32.15
C MET A 1 37.38 19.36 -31.05
N THR A 2 36.10 19.64 -30.78
CA THR A 2 35.68 20.21 -29.48
C THR A 2 34.23 19.82 -29.22
N ASN A 3 34.00 19.36 -27.99
CA ASN A 3 32.97 18.43 -27.53
C ASN A 3 31.50 18.76 -27.82
N LEU A 4 30.82 17.76 -28.39
CA LEU A 4 29.37 17.57 -28.47
C LEU A 4 28.83 16.99 -27.13
N ILE A 5 28.94 17.74 -26.01
CA ILE A 5 28.46 17.28 -24.69
C ILE A 5 27.80 18.44 -23.91
N ALA A 6 26.98 19.26 -24.57
CA ALA A 6 26.19 20.31 -23.92
C ALA A 6 24.69 19.96 -23.79
N ILE A 7 24.30 18.71 -24.08
CA ILE A 7 22.98 18.16 -23.76
C ILE A 7 23.13 17.33 -22.47
N GLY A 8 23.30 18.01 -21.35
CA GLY A 8 23.48 17.37 -20.03
C GLY A 8 23.13 18.28 -18.85
N ILE A 9 22.51 19.42 -19.10
CA ILE A 9 22.14 20.44 -18.09
C ILE A 9 20.66 20.31 -17.72
N VAL A 10 20.20 19.09 -17.47
CA VAL A 10 19.08 18.90 -16.54
C VAL A 10 19.63 18.11 -15.36
N PRO A 11 20.22 18.80 -14.38
CA PRO A 11 20.49 18.17 -13.11
C PRO A 11 19.12 17.95 -12.46
N ASN A 12 18.57 16.75 -12.63
CA ASN A 12 17.58 16.20 -11.70
C ASN A 12 18.30 15.97 -10.36
N LEU A 13 18.65 17.07 -9.68
CA LEU A 13 19.70 17.10 -8.66
C LEU A 13 19.11 17.56 -7.32
N LEU A 14 18.58 16.59 -6.57
CA LEU A 14 18.03 16.67 -5.21
C LEU A 14 16.51 16.72 -5.11
N ALA A 15 15.83 15.69 -5.62
CA ALA A 15 14.73 15.13 -4.84
C ALA A 15 15.34 14.13 -3.85
N THR A 16 15.57 14.54 -2.60
CA THR A 16 15.76 13.55 -1.52
C THR A 16 14.40 12.91 -1.31
N ALA A 17 14.25 11.63 -1.64
CA ALA A 17 13.09 10.90 -1.21
C ALA A 17 13.20 10.77 0.31
N PRO A 18 12.22 11.24 1.10
CA PRO A 18 12.23 10.96 2.53
C PRO A 18 12.18 9.45 2.70
N GLU A 19 13.18 8.86 3.35
CA GLU A 19 13.07 7.48 3.81
C GLU A 19 11.91 7.42 4.80
N ALA A 20 10.98 6.50 4.58
CA ALA A 20 9.83 6.35 5.44
C ALA A 20 10.32 5.89 6.83
N GLU A 21 10.10 6.73 7.84
CA GLU A 21 10.37 6.38 9.23
C GLU A 21 9.66 5.05 9.57
N PRO A 22 10.33 4.11 10.26
CA PRO A 22 9.76 2.77 10.53
C PRO A 22 8.44 2.84 11.31
N SER A 23 8.24 3.89 12.11
CA SER A 23 6.99 4.19 12.81
C SER A 23 5.82 4.52 11.87
N VAL A 24 6.10 5.22 10.77
CA VAL A 24 5.11 5.58 9.73
C VAL A 24 4.72 4.35 8.93
N VAL A 25 5.69 3.49 8.60
CA VAL A 25 5.41 2.20 7.93
C VAL A 25 4.52 1.32 8.82
N LEU A 26 4.89 1.13 10.09
CA LEU A 26 4.08 0.37 11.04
C LEU A 26 2.68 0.97 11.22
N GLY A 27 2.58 2.30 11.32
CA GLY A 27 1.31 3.01 11.39
C GLY A 27 0.44 2.77 10.15
N GLY A 28 1.02 2.81 8.96
CA GLY A 28 0.34 2.50 7.69
C GLY A 28 -0.18 1.06 7.65
N VAL A 29 0.63 0.09 8.06
CA VAL A 29 0.23 -1.33 8.12
C VAL A 29 -0.93 -1.53 9.09
N LEU A 30 -0.83 -1.01 10.32
CA LEU A 30 -1.89 -1.13 11.33
C LEU A 30 -3.18 -0.46 10.87
N LEU A 31 -3.09 0.73 10.28
CA LEU A 31 -4.24 1.41 9.69
C LEU A 31 -4.87 0.58 8.58
N SER A 32 -4.06 -0.05 7.71
CA SER A 32 -4.56 -0.95 6.66
C SER A 32 -5.33 -2.12 7.24
N LEU A 33 -4.80 -2.76 8.30
CA LEU A 33 -5.44 -3.92 8.93
C LEU A 33 -6.76 -3.53 9.59
N VAL A 34 -6.84 -2.35 10.22
CA VAL A 34 -8.10 -1.84 10.78
C VAL A 34 -9.13 -1.62 9.67
N VAL A 35 -8.75 -1.01 8.54
CA VAL A 35 -9.64 -0.77 7.40
C VAL A 35 -10.12 -2.08 6.78
N ILE A 36 -9.21 -3.02 6.54
CA ILE A 36 -9.54 -4.35 6.01
C ILE A 36 -10.47 -5.10 6.98
N TYR A 37 -10.19 -5.06 8.28
CA TYR A 37 -11.03 -5.68 9.30
C TYR A 37 -12.45 -5.10 9.32
N LEU A 38 -12.57 -3.76 9.27
CA LEU A 38 -13.88 -3.10 9.25
C LEU A 38 -14.67 -3.48 8.00
N ALA A 39 -14.02 -3.49 6.84
CA ALA A 39 -14.62 -3.90 5.59
C ALA A 39 -15.09 -5.37 5.63
N SER A 40 -14.25 -6.29 6.11
CA SER A 40 -14.60 -7.70 6.23
C SER A 40 -15.74 -7.93 7.23
N LYS A 41 -15.75 -7.23 8.37
CA LYS A 41 -16.84 -7.30 9.36
C LYS A 41 -18.18 -6.87 8.76
N ILE A 42 -18.19 -5.72 8.08
CA ILE A 42 -19.40 -5.17 7.45
C ILE A 42 -19.86 -6.09 6.32
N GLY A 43 -18.92 -6.58 5.50
CA GLY A 43 -19.20 -7.51 4.41
C GLY A 43 -19.79 -8.83 4.90
N GLY A 44 -19.24 -9.41 5.97
CA GLY A 44 -19.74 -10.65 6.57
C GLY A 44 -21.17 -10.51 7.11
N GLU A 45 -21.46 -9.41 7.80
CA GLU A 45 -22.81 -9.14 8.30
C GLU A 45 -23.80 -8.86 7.16
N PHE A 46 -23.38 -8.15 6.11
CA PHE A 46 -24.20 -7.93 4.92
C PHE A 46 -24.51 -9.26 4.21
N SER A 47 -23.52 -10.14 4.06
CA SER A 47 -23.72 -11.47 3.47
C SER A 47 -24.67 -12.33 4.31
N ASN A 48 -24.56 -12.26 5.64
CA ASN A 48 -25.47 -12.91 6.57
C ASN A 48 -26.91 -12.38 6.41
N TRP A 49 -27.08 -11.07 6.23
CA TRP A 49 -28.38 -10.45 5.99
C TRP A 49 -29.06 -10.95 4.70
N LEU A 50 -28.27 -11.25 3.66
CA LEU A 50 -28.77 -11.81 2.40
C LEU A 50 -28.96 -13.33 2.44
N GLY A 51 -28.60 -14.00 3.54
CA GLY A 51 -28.71 -15.46 3.69
C GLY A 51 -27.56 -16.26 3.06
N PHE A 52 -26.46 -15.60 2.70
CA PHE A 52 -25.25 -16.26 2.21
C PHE A 52 -24.28 -16.57 3.35
N PRO A 53 -23.37 -17.57 3.19
CA PRO A 53 -22.33 -17.83 4.17
C PRO A 53 -21.50 -16.56 4.42
N PRO A 54 -21.29 -16.13 5.68
CA PRO A 54 -20.63 -14.86 6.02
C PRO A 54 -19.26 -14.67 5.35
N VAL A 55 -18.51 -15.78 5.20
CA VAL A 55 -17.20 -15.84 4.56
C VAL A 55 -17.24 -15.23 3.15
N LEU A 56 -18.34 -15.35 2.41
CA LEU A 56 -18.41 -14.81 1.04
C LEU A 56 -18.38 -13.27 1.08
N GLY A 57 -19.10 -12.66 2.01
CA GLY A 57 -19.09 -11.21 2.21
C GLY A 57 -17.76 -10.69 2.75
N GLU A 58 -17.15 -11.41 3.68
CA GLU A 58 -15.83 -11.06 4.24
C GLU A 58 -14.75 -11.02 3.15
N LEU A 59 -14.76 -12.02 2.27
CA LEU A 59 -13.79 -12.18 1.20
C LEU A 59 -14.04 -11.18 0.07
N VAL A 60 -15.29 -10.97 -0.36
CA VAL A 60 -15.62 -9.99 -1.40
C VAL A 60 -15.30 -8.57 -0.93
N ALA A 61 -15.69 -8.20 0.29
CA ALA A 61 -15.36 -6.89 0.85
C ALA A 61 -13.84 -6.70 0.98
N GLY A 62 -13.13 -7.71 1.48
CA GLY A 62 -11.66 -7.71 1.56
C GLY A 62 -10.99 -7.57 0.20
N VAL A 63 -11.48 -8.26 -0.84
CA VAL A 63 -10.95 -8.18 -2.21
C VAL A 63 -11.26 -6.84 -2.86
N ILE A 64 -12.45 -6.25 -2.67
CA ILE A 64 -12.78 -4.91 -3.22
C ILE A 64 -11.86 -3.84 -2.61
N VAL A 65 -11.67 -3.89 -1.29
CA VAL A 65 -10.78 -2.97 -0.57
C VAL A 65 -9.30 -3.23 -0.93
N GLY A 66 -8.90 -4.49 -1.08
CA GLY A 66 -7.55 -4.90 -1.44
C GLY A 66 -7.17 -4.60 -2.89
N TYR A 67 -8.06 -4.87 -3.85
CA TYR A 67 -7.88 -4.57 -5.27
C TYR A 67 -7.76 -3.08 -5.53
N SER A 68 -8.45 -2.27 -4.70
CA SER A 68 -8.35 -0.81 -4.78
C SER A 68 -6.96 -0.28 -4.44
N ALA A 69 -6.04 -1.10 -3.91
CA ALA A 69 -4.71 -0.70 -3.50
C ALA A 69 -4.76 0.71 -2.89
N LEU A 70 -5.31 0.82 -1.67
CA LEU A 70 -5.30 2.07 -0.88
C LEU A 70 -3.87 2.67 -0.70
N HIS A 71 -2.85 2.11 -1.37
CA HIS A 71 -1.42 2.29 -1.18
C HIS A 71 -1.02 2.15 0.31
N LEU A 72 -1.87 1.50 1.11
CA LEU A 72 -1.66 1.28 2.54
C LEU A 72 -0.71 0.11 2.80
N LEU A 73 -0.53 -0.77 1.81
CA LEU A 73 0.58 -1.72 1.79
C LEU A 73 1.72 -1.10 0.97
N VAL A 74 2.37 -0.08 1.54
CA VAL A 74 3.76 0.23 1.18
C VAL A 74 4.59 -0.90 1.75
N PHE A 75 5.06 -1.80 0.89
CA PHE A 75 6.13 -2.70 1.26
C PHE A 75 7.40 -1.86 1.32
N PRO A 76 8.11 -1.79 2.46
CA PRO A 76 9.39 -1.12 2.48
C PRO A 76 10.35 -1.88 1.54
N GLU A 77 10.63 -1.32 0.37
CA GLU A 77 11.47 -1.90 -0.70
C GLU A 77 12.96 -2.08 -0.27
N GLY A 78 13.33 -1.81 0.99
CA GLY A 78 14.73 -1.67 1.43
C GLY A 78 15.15 -2.54 2.61
N GLY A 79 14.38 -3.57 2.99
CA GLY A 79 14.59 -4.32 4.25
C GLY A 79 15.52 -5.54 4.21
N ALA A 80 16.23 -5.82 3.11
CA ALA A 80 17.05 -7.03 3.00
C ALA A 80 18.46 -6.76 2.47
N SER A 81 19.24 -5.94 3.18
CA SER A 81 20.69 -6.09 3.17
C SER A 81 21.09 -6.78 4.47
N SER A 82 20.99 -8.10 4.47
CA SER A 82 21.63 -8.96 5.46
C SER A 82 23.13 -8.64 5.47
N SER A 83 23.67 -8.20 6.62
CA SER A 83 25.11 -8.15 6.90
C SER A 83 25.39 -9.01 8.13
#